data_AF-A0A4Y2U2I1-F1
#
_entry.id   AF-A0A4Y2U2I1-F1
#
_cell.length_a   1.000
_cell.length_b   1.000
_cell.length_c   1.000
_cell.angle_alpha   90.00
_cell.angle_beta   90.00
_cell.angle_gamma   90.00
#
_symmetry.space_group_name_H-M   'P 1'
#
loop_
_entity.id
_entity.type
_entity.pdbx_description
1 polymer ?
#
loop_
_entity_poly.entity_id
_entity_poly.type
_entity_poly.pdbx_seq_one_letter_code
_entity_poly.pdbx_strand_id
1 'polypeptide(L)'
;MADLKSYEVEECRACFEVYDTTGGGKIDYMYLGSLLRALDLSVTEETVKKHGGTKKEGEKMLAFEDFLPIYSEVKKAKDMGQIEDLLEGLKVYDKNENGTMMAAELAHVLLSLGEKL
;
A
#
# COMPACT_ATOMS: atom_id res chain seq x y z
N MET A 1 16.86 15.49 -1.26
CA MET A 1 17.22 14.16 -1.80
C MET A 1 16.71 13.16 -0.79
N ALA A 2 15.90 12.19 -1.21
CA ALA A 2 15.35 11.19 -0.30
C ALA A 2 16.50 10.41 0.35
N ASP A 3 16.54 10.32 1.68
CA ASP A 3 17.47 9.49 2.46
C ASP A 3 17.16 7.99 2.28
N LEU A 4 17.24 7.51 1.04
CA LEU A 4 17.06 6.10 0.70
C LEU A 4 18.42 5.44 0.60
N LYS A 5 18.56 4.27 1.22
CA LYS A 5 19.77 3.46 1.08
C LYS A 5 19.82 2.86 -0.33
N SER A 6 21.02 2.54 -0.80
CA SER A 6 21.23 2.00 -2.16
C SER A 6 20.39 0.75 -2.43
N TYR A 7 20.29 -0.17 -1.47
CA TYR A 7 19.48 -1.39 -1.62
C TYR A 7 17.98 -1.07 -1.77
N GLU A 8 17.46 -0.05 -1.08
CA GLU A 8 16.04 0.31 -1.17
C GLU A 8 15.70 0.87 -2.56
N VAL A 9 16.64 1.63 -3.14
CA VAL A 9 16.50 2.14 -4.51
C VAL A 9 16.54 1.00 -5.52
N GLU A 10 17.37 -0.02 -5.30
CA GLU A 10 17.41 -1.23 -6.12
C GLU A 10 16.11 -2.04 -6.01
N GLU A 11 15.57 -2.23 -4.81
CA GLU A 11 14.27 -2.90 -4.60
C GLU A 11 13.12 -2.11 -5.26
N CYS A 12 13.08 -0.78 -5.06
CA CYS A 12 12.12 0.08 -5.73
C CYS A 12 12.19 -0.07 -7.24
N ARG A 13 13.40 -0.15 -7.81
CA ARG A 13 13.60 -0.31 -9.26
C ARG A 13 13.11 -1.68 -9.73
N ALA A 14 13.49 -2.74 -9.03
CA ALA A 14 13.06 -4.10 -9.38
C ALA A 14 11.53 -4.23 -9.37
N CYS A 15 10.85 -3.68 -8.36
CA CYS A 15 9.40 -3.66 -8.32
C CYS A 15 8.81 -2.77 -9.42
N PHE A 16 9.37 -1.58 -9.66
CA PHE A 16 8.87 -0.65 -10.69
C PHE A 16 8.93 -1.27 -12.09
N GLU A 17 10.01 -1.98 -12.42
CA GLU A 17 10.17 -2.67 -13.71
C GLU A 17 9.12 -3.78 -13.95
N VAL A 18 8.62 -4.42 -12.89
CA VAL A 18 7.52 -5.40 -13.01
C VAL A 18 6.21 -4.74 -13.46
N TYR A 19 5.98 -3.48 -13.07
CA TYR A 19 4.78 -2.73 -13.44
C TYR A 19 4.97 -1.92 -14.75
N ASP A 20 6.20 -1.70 -15.22
CA ASP A 20 6.47 -1.09 -16.53
C ASP A 20 6.28 -2.11 -17.65
N THR A 21 5.01 -2.34 -17.99
CA THR A 21 4.61 -3.21 -19.10
C THR A 21 5.04 -2.69 -20.48
N THR A 22 5.43 -1.41 -20.57
CA THR A 22 5.75 -0.74 -21.84
C THR A 22 7.25 -0.65 -22.10
N GLY A 23 8.09 -0.86 -21.09
CA GLY A 23 9.55 -0.64 -21.15
C GLY A 23 9.93 0.84 -21.36
N GLY A 24 8.99 1.76 -21.10
CA GLY A 24 9.15 3.19 -21.33
C GLY A 24 9.82 3.94 -20.17
N GLY A 25 10.16 3.24 -19.09
CA GLY A 25 10.66 3.82 -17.85
C GLY A 25 9.58 4.57 -17.07
N LYS A 26 8.30 4.29 -17.35
CA LYS A 26 7.14 4.94 -16.72
C LYS A 26 6.04 3.91 -16.47
N ILE A 27 5.34 4.06 -15.35
CA ILE A 27 4.17 3.27 -15.00
C ILE A 27 2.94 4.15 -14.88
N ASP A 28 1.76 3.56 -14.97
CA ASP A 28 0.53 4.29 -14.70
C ASP A 28 0.39 4.61 -13.20
N TYR A 29 -0.10 5.80 -12.86
CA TYR A 29 -0.41 6.17 -11.48
C TYR A 29 -1.48 5.27 -10.84
N MET A 30 -2.25 4.53 -11.63
CA MET A 30 -3.18 3.50 -11.14
C MET A 30 -2.46 2.39 -10.39
N TYR A 31 -1.21 2.08 -10.75
CA TYR A 31 -0.40 1.07 -10.08
C TYR A 31 0.36 1.59 -8.86
N LEU A 32 0.28 2.89 -8.53
CA LEU A 32 1.01 3.48 -7.41
C LEU A 32 0.73 2.75 -6.09
N GLY A 33 -0.54 2.47 -5.81
CA GLY A 33 -0.93 1.75 -4.59
C GLY A 33 -0.38 0.32 -4.55
N SER A 34 -0.49 -0.42 -5.65
CA SER A 34 0.04 -1.78 -5.76
C SER A 34 1.57 -1.83 -5.67
N LEU A 35 2.26 -0.84 -6.26
CA LEU A 35 3.72 -0.74 -6.19
C LEU A 35 4.20 -0.46 -4.75
N LEU A 36 3.55 0.46 -4.03
CA LEU A 36 3.89 0.74 -2.63
C LEU A 36 3.66 -0.49 -1.75
N ARG A 37 2.55 -1.22 -1.96
CA ARG A 37 2.27 -2.48 -1.24
C ARG A 37 3.25 -3.60 -1.59
N ALA A 38 3.74 -3.66 -2.83
CA ALA A 38 4.75 -4.62 -3.26
C ALA A 38 6.13 -4.37 -2.62
N LEU A 39 6.38 -3.16 -2.09
CA LEU A 39 7.57 -2.79 -1.34
C LEU A 39 7.36 -2.86 0.18
N ASP A 40 6.42 -3.72 0.61
CA ASP A 40 6.05 -3.97 2.01
C ASP A 40 5.57 -2.72 2.79
N LEU A 41 5.03 -1.71 2.09
CA LEU A 41 4.39 -0.57 2.73
C LEU A 41 2.88 -0.79 2.87
N SER A 42 2.37 -0.65 4.09
CA SER A 42 0.93 -0.69 4.37
C SER A 42 0.27 0.65 4.03
N VAL A 43 -0.12 0.85 2.77
CA VAL A 43 -0.74 2.09 2.30
C VAL A 43 -2.26 2.03 2.23
N THR A 44 -2.92 3.07 2.74
CA THR A 44 -4.36 3.32 2.61
C THR A 44 -4.68 3.94 1.25
N GLU A 45 -5.93 3.77 0.78
CA GLU A 45 -6.35 4.39 -0.49
C GLU A 45 -6.35 5.92 -0.42
N GLU A 46 -6.62 6.48 0.77
CA GLU A 46 -6.46 7.91 1.02
C GLU A 46 -5.01 8.38 0.80
N THR A 47 -4.03 7.61 1.31
CA THR A 47 -2.61 7.92 1.12
C THR A 47 -2.22 7.84 -0.34
N VAL A 48 -2.67 6.81 -1.05
CA VAL A 48 -2.42 6.66 -2.50
C VAL A 48 -3.00 7.85 -3.28
N LYS A 49 -4.24 8.25 -2.97
CA LYS A 49 -4.88 9.42 -3.58
C LYS A 49 -4.16 10.73 -3.27
N LYS A 50 -3.66 10.91 -2.03
CA LYS A 50 -2.87 12.08 -1.61
C LYS A 50 -1.59 12.25 -2.44
N HIS A 51 -0.97 11.16 -2.87
CA HIS A 51 0.23 11.17 -3.72
C HIS A 51 -0.09 11.11 -5.22
N GLY A 52 -1.37 11.29 -5.58
CA GLY A 52 -1.82 11.43 -6.97
C GLY A 52 -2.17 10.13 -7.68
N GLY A 53 -2.39 9.04 -6.94
CA GLY A 53 -2.90 7.79 -7.51
C GLY A 53 -4.23 7.98 -8.24
N THR A 54 -4.36 7.34 -9.40
CA THR A 54 -5.51 7.43 -10.30
C THR A 54 -6.36 6.17 -10.21
N LYS A 55 -7.64 6.25 -10.60
CA LYS A 55 -8.54 5.08 -10.62
C LYS A 55 -8.69 4.46 -12.00
N LYS A 56 -8.21 5.15 -13.04
CA LYS A 56 -8.30 4.73 -14.43
C LYS A 56 -6.91 4.74 -15.05
N GLU A 57 -6.69 3.78 -15.92
CA GLU A 57 -5.49 3.72 -16.76
C GLU A 57 -5.46 4.91 -17.72
N GLY A 58 -4.26 5.36 -18.04
CA GLY A 58 -3.97 6.41 -19.01
C GLY A 58 -4.18 7.83 -18.52
N GLU A 59 -4.59 8.05 -17.26
CA GLU A 59 -4.80 9.41 -16.72
C GLU A 59 -3.48 10.13 -16.47
N LYS A 60 -2.49 9.42 -15.92
CA LYS A 60 -1.18 10.00 -15.57
C LYS A 60 -0.10 8.92 -15.53
N MET A 61 1.09 9.27 -16.02
CA MET A 61 2.27 8.41 -15.99
C MET A 61 3.26 8.88 -14.91
N LEU A 62 3.78 7.95 -14.13
CA LEU A 62 4.79 8.15 -13.09
C LEU A 62 6.15 7.68 -13.60
N ALA A 63 7.17 8.54 -13.54
CA ALA A 63 8.55 8.13 -13.80
C ALA A 63 9.22 7.62 -12.52
N PHE A 64 10.25 6.79 -12.66
CA PHE A 64 10.97 6.22 -11.50
C PHE A 64 11.55 7.30 -10.57
N GLU A 65 12.10 8.38 -11.12
CA GLU A 65 12.68 9.47 -10.34
C GLU A 65 11.64 10.20 -9.47
N ASP A 66 10.40 10.30 -9.97
CA ASP A 66 9.27 10.90 -9.25
C ASP A 66 8.68 9.95 -8.20
N PHE A 67 8.90 8.64 -8.34
CA PHE A 67 8.42 7.63 -7.39
C PHE A 67 9.23 7.61 -6.09
N LEU A 68 10.56 7.75 -6.17
CA LEU A 68 11.45 7.72 -5.00
C LEU A 68 11.07 8.70 -3.86
N PRO A 69 10.74 9.98 -4.12
CA PRO A 69 10.28 10.87 -3.04
C PRO A 69 8.95 10.41 -2.44
N ILE A 70 8.01 9.91 -3.25
CA ILE A 70 6.74 9.35 -2.77
C ILE A 70 7.00 8.16 -1.84
N TYR A 71 7.83 7.20 -2.26
CA TYR A 71 8.21 6.06 -1.44
C TYR A 71 8.84 6.51 -0.11
N SER A 72 9.75 7.48 -0.14
CA SER A 72 10.42 7.98 1.07
C SER A 72 9.45 8.66 2.06
N GLU A 73 8.49 9.44 1.56
CA GLU A 73 7.47 10.09 2.39
C GLU A 73 6.50 9.08 3.00
N VAL A 74 5.99 8.15 2.18
CA VAL A 74 5.06 7.11 2.62
C VAL A 74 5.73 6.17 3.62
N LYS A 75 7.00 5.81 3.42
CA LYS A 75 7.76 4.99 4.36
C LYS A 75 7.92 5.67 5.73
N LYS A 76 8.02 7.00 5.76
CA LYS A 76 8.12 7.78 7.01
C LYS A 76 6.76 8.02 7.65
N ALA A 77 5.67 7.85 6.91
CA ALA A 77 4.33 8.06 7.43
C ALA A 77 4.00 7.01 8.49
N LYS A 78 3.57 7.47 9.67
CA LYS A 78 3.12 6.63 10.78
C LYS A 78 1.61 6.34 10.74
N ASP A 79 0.92 6.67 9.65
CA ASP A 79 -0.51 6.43 9.47
C ASP A 79 -0.86 4.93 9.32
N MET A 80 0.12 4.05 9.47
CA MET A 80 -0.05 2.61 9.50
C MET A 80 -0.35 2.20 10.94
N GLY A 81 -1.62 1.87 11.23
CA GLY A 81 -2.01 1.29 12.53
C GLY A 81 -1.14 0.08 12.88
N GLN A 82 -0.89 -0.14 14.16
CA GLN A 82 -0.02 -1.24 14.58
C GLN A 82 -0.78 -2.57 14.54
N ILE A 83 -0.05 -3.69 14.48
CA ILE A 83 -0.66 -5.03 14.54
C ILE A 83 -1.46 -5.18 15.84
N GLU A 84 -1.01 -4.57 16.93
CA GLU A 84 -1.75 -4.56 18.20
C GLU A 84 -3.14 -3.91 18.06
N ASP A 85 -3.27 -2.82 17.31
CA ASP A 85 -4.55 -2.14 17.09
C ASP A 85 -5.53 -3.02 16.30
N LEU A 86 -5.02 -3.74 15.30
CA LEU A 86 -5.80 -4.70 14.51
C LEU A 86 -6.26 -5.88 15.36
N LEU A 87 -5.36 -6.45 16.19
CA LEU A 87 -5.69 -7.58 17.06
C LEU A 87 -6.72 -7.20 18.12
N GLU A 88 -6.58 -6.04 18.76
CA GLU A 88 -7.55 -5.56 19.76
C GLU A 88 -8.92 -5.31 19.12
N GLY A 89 -8.95 -4.76 17.90
CA GLY A 89 -10.18 -4.58 17.13
C GLY A 89 -10.86 -5.89 16.73
N LEU A 90 -10.10 -6.96 16.46
CA LEU A 90 -10.64 -8.28 16.13
C LEU A 90 -11.08 -9.07 17.37
N LYS A 91 -10.48 -8.80 18.53
CA LYS A 91 -10.81 -9.48 19.80
C LYS A 91 -12.27 -9.31 20.21
N VAL A 92 -12.90 -8.21 19.83
CA VAL A 92 -14.34 -7.94 20.04
C VAL A 92 -15.23 -9.00 19.37
N TYR A 93 -14.71 -9.73 18.38
CA TYR A 93 -15.39 -10.80 17.66
C TYR A 93 -14.99 -12.21 18.10
N ASP A 94 -13.95 -12.35 18.92
CA ASP A 94 -13.54 -13.63 19.53
C ASP A 94 -14.43 -13.95 20.74
N LYS A 95 -15.62 -14.49 20.46
CA LYS A 95 -16.62 -14.83 21.49
C LYS A 95 -16.14 -15.89 22.48
N ASN A 96 -15.13 -16.68 22.11
CA ASN A 96 -14.65 -17.80 22.90
C ASN A 96 -13.31 -17.50 23.61
N GLU A 97 -12.77 -16.28 23.43
CA GLU A 97 -11.46 -15.86 23.94
C GLU A 97 -10.33 -16.87 23.65
N ASN A 98 -10.40 -17.54 22.50
CA ASN A 98 -9.46 -18.60 22.11
C ASN A 98 -8.53 -18.18 20.96
N GLY A 99 -8.58 -16.91 20.54
CA GLY A 99 -7.83 -16.35 19.44
C GLY A 99 -8.39 -16.70 18.06
N THR A 100 -9.64 -17.17 17.97
CA THR A 100 -10.26 -17.55 16.68
C THR A 100 -11.59 -16.86 16.46
N MET A 101 -11.91 -16.58 15.21
CA MET A 101 -13.21 -16.03 14.80
C MET A 101 -13.72 -16.74 13.56
N MET A 102 -15.02 -16.65 13.29
CA MET A 102 -15.58 -17.24 12.08
C MET A 102 -15.12 -16.48 10.83
N ALA A 103 -14.72 -17.20 9.79
CA ALA A 103 -14.30 -16.60 8.52
C ALA A 103 -15.37 -15.68 7.92
N ALA A 104 -16.65 -16.02 8.10
CA ALA A 104 -17.78 -15.18 7.68
C ALA A 104 -17.85 -13.86 8.46
N GLU A 105 -17.54 -13.87 9.77
CA GLU A 105 -17.48 -12.65 10.58
C GLU A 105 -16.30 -11.78 10.16
N LEU A 106 -15.14 -12.37 9.86
CA LEU A 106 -13.97 -11.63 9.37
C LEU A 106 -14.27 -10.94 8.04
N ALA A 107 -14.85 -11.67 7.08
CA ALA A 107 -15.26 -11.09 5.80
C ALA A 107 -16.28 -9.97 5.97
N HIS A 108 -17.28 -10.16 6.85
CA HIS A 108 -18.28 -9.14 7.12
C HIS A 108 -17.67 -7.86 7.73
N VAL A 109 -16.74 -8.01 8.68
CA VAL A 109 -16.03 -6.89 9.32
C VAL A 109 -15.19 -6.13 8.30
N LEU A 110 -14.38 -6.82 7.51
CA LEU A 110 -13.53 -6.20 6.49
C LEU A 110 -14.36 -5.46 5.42
N LEU A 111 -15.51 -6.00 5.03
CA LEU A 111 -16.40 -5.37 4.04
C LEU A 111 -17.22 -4.19 4.59
N SER A 112 -17.50 -4.18 5.89
CA SER A 112 -18.37 -3.18 6.53
C SER A 112 -17.61 -2.02 7.17
N LEU A 113 -16.42 -2.28 7.71
CA LEU A 113 -15.62 -1.32 8.49
C LEU A 113 -14.26 -1.00 7.86
N GLY A 114 -13.74 -1.87 6.98
CA GLY A 114 -12.48 -1.65 6.28
C GLY A 114 -12.60 -0.73 5.07
N GLU A 115 -11.45 -0.21 4.61
CA GLU A 115 -11.38 0.41 3.28
C GLU A 115 -11.57 -0.67 2.20
N LYS A 116 -12.55 -0.45 1.32
CA LYS A 116 -12.75 -1.30 0.15
C LYS A 116 -11.64 -1.01 -0.85
N LEU A 117 -10.79 -2.01 -1.05
CA LEU A 117 -9.78 -2.08 -2.11
C LEU A 117 -10.44 -2.42 -3.46
#